data_AF-A0A3L6JJ25-F1
#
_entry.id   AF-A0A3L6JJ25-F1
#
_cell.length_a   1.000
_cell.length_b   1.000
_cell.length_c   1.000
_cell.angle_alpha   90.00
_cell.angle_beta   90.00
_cell.angle_gamma   90.00
#
_symmetry.space_group_name_H-M   'P 1'
#
loop_
_entity.id
_entity.type
_entity.pdbx_description
1 polymer ?
#
loop_
_entity_poly.entity_id
_entity_poly.type
_entity_poly.pdbx_seq_one_letter_code
_entity_poly.pdbx_strand_id
1 'polypeptide(L)'
;MKRDDETFFEDDSNEDEEDTAFPDEDEEDAEVEEVDEEEYGEIEKVFSDRGREGLTGLMMDPWPRVVFILTLIGLGVVFLTPPAIWSVWNYFILGNYFLIVFVGVAIIFSLVVWSKAGSQRLRWAGPTNVIVVLLCGAIGTLDTASWMVYGAGLLAGIETPLLSLLIMIVIFSLYSLWLVQRSFGKEQR
;
A
#
# COMPACT_ATOMS: atom_id res chain seq x y z
N MET A 1 -75.11 -21.75 25.83
CA MET A 1 -74.27 -20.60 26.20
C MET A 1 -73.82 -19.97 24.89
N LYS A 2 -74.41 -18.82 24.49
CA LYS A 2 -73.80 -17.45 24.45
C LYS A 2 -72.52 -17.44 23.59
N ARG A 3 -72.45 -16.87 22.35
CA ARG A 3 -72.58 -15.46 21.88
C ARG A 3 -71.81 -14.45 22.72
N ASP A 4 -71.17 -13.49 22.02
CA ASP A 4 -70.24 -12.40 22.44
C ASP A 4 -68.76 -12.82 22.14
N ASP A 5 -67.96 -12.23 21.25
CA ASP A 5 -67.98 -10.94 20.55
C ASP A 5 -67.19 -10.97 19.22
N GLU A 6 -67.76 -10.35 18.19
CA GLU A 6 -67.04 -9.69 17.10
C GLU A 6 -66.81 -8.21 17.48
N THR A 7 -65.92 -7.53 16.75
CA THR A 7 -65.78 -6.06 16.60
C THR A 7 -64.89 -5.29 17.58
N PHE A 8 -63.69 -4.92 17.11
CA PHE A 8 -63.11 -3.57 17.34
C PHE A 8 -62.13 -3.24 16.19
N PHE A 9 -62.69 -2.99 15.01
CA PHE A 9 -62.05 -2.13 14.02
C PHE A 9 -62.54 -0.71 14.31
N GLU A 10 -61.62 0.23 14.46
CA GLU A 10 -61.73 1.58 13.88
C GLU A 10 -60.33 1.90 13.32
N ASP A 11 -60.16 1.99 12.00
CA ASP A 11 -60.42 3.18 11.15
C ASP A 11 -59.25 4.18 11.28
N ASP A 12 -58.65 4.79 10.28
CA ASP A 12 -58.64 4.71 8.82
C ASP A 12 -57.58 5.75 8.41
N SER A 13 -56.83 5.54 7.33
CA SER A 13 -56.43 6.57 6.36
C SER A 13 -55.35 6.04 5.42
N ASN A 14 -55.81 5.74 4.19
CA ASN A 14 -55.36 6.33 2.93
C ASN A 14 -53.83 6.41 2.68
N GLU A 15 -53.28 5.98 1.54
CA GLU A 15 -53.78 6.12 0.18
C GLU A 15 -52.85 5.34 -0.77
N ASP A 16 -53.43 4.97 -1.91
CA ASP A 16 -52.85 4.30 -3.07
C ASP A 16 -51.61 4.98 -3.68
N GLU A 17 -50.85 4.18 -4.45
CA GLU A 17 -50.20 4.47 -5.76
C GLU A 17 -48.91 3.62 -5.87
N GLU A 18 -49.01 2.44 -6.48
CA GLU A 18 -48.70 2.22 -7.91
C GLU A 18 -47.19 2.21 -8.22
N ASP A 19 -46.70 0.98 -8.38
CA ASP A 19 -45.93 0.49 -9.51
C ASP A 19 -44.54 1.03 -9.88
N THR A 20 -43.76 0.06 -10.36
CA THR A 20 -42.57 0.12 -11.23
C THR A 20 -41.21 0.23 -10.50
N ALA A 21 -40.26 -0.70 -10.63
CA ALA A 21 -40.19 -1.93 -11.40
C ALA A 21 -39.07 -2.81 -10.81
N PHE A 22 -39.35 -4.08 -10.61
CA PHE A 22 -38.35 -5.14 -10.83
C PHE A 22 -38.68 -5.73 -12.20
N PRO A 23 -37.67 -6.05 -13.00
CA PRO A 23 -37.45 -7.48 -13.21
C PRO A 23 -35.97 -7.87 -13.26
N ASP A 24 -35.65 -8.94 -12.55
CA ASP A 24 -34.50 -9.79 -12.88
C ASP A 24 -34.79 -10.47 -14.22
N GLU A 25 -33.89 -10.36 -15.19
CA GLU A 25 -33.83 -11.28 -16.33
C GLU A 25 -32.36 -11.43 -16.75
N ASP A 26 -31.82 -12.62 -16.47
CA ASP A 26 -30.57 -13.13 -16.98
C ASP A 26 -30.64 -13.30 -18.52
N GLU A 27 -29.46 -13.20 -19.15
CA GLU A 27 -29.11 -13.61 -20.53
C GLU A 27 -29.51 -12.66 -21.68
N GLU A 28 -28.55 -11.87 -22.19
CA GLU A 28 -27.76 -12.24 -23.38
C GLU A 28 -26.81 -11.09 -23.82
N ASP A 29 -25.64 -11.51 -24.30
CA ASP A 29 -24.77 -10.83 -25.25
C ASP A 29 -23.84 -9.69 -24.80
N ALA A 30 -22.64 -10.13 -24.44
CA ALA A 30 -21.44 -9.84 -25.23
C ALA A 30 -21.09 -8.36 -25.46
N GLU A 31 -20.59 -7.71 -24.43
CA GLU A 31 -19.40 -6.87 -24.62
C GLU A 31 -18.27 -7.54 -23.84
N VAL A 32 -17.37 -8.17 -24.60
CA VAL A 32 -15.98 -8.36 -24.24
C VAL A 32 -15.57 -7.05 -23.57
N GLU A 33 -15.31 -7.04 -22.26
CA GLU A 33 -14.46 -5.98 -21.70
C GLU A 33 -13.17 -6.10 -22.50
N GLU A 34 -13.03 -5.23 -23.50
CA GLU A 34 -11.79 -4.98 -24.18
C GLU A 34 -10.78 -4.80 -23.05
N VAL A 35 -9.94 -5.81 -22.89
CA VAL A 35 -8.61 -5.57 -22.38
C VAL A 35 -8.11 -4.48 -23.28
N ASP A 36 -8.06 -3.25 -22.76
CA ASP A 36 -7.48 -2.11 -23.44
C ASP A 36 -5.97 -2.42 -23.54
N GLU A 37 -5.64 -3.34 -24.47
CA GLU A 37 -4.32 -3.78 -24.88
C GLU A 37 -3.62 -2.68 -25.69
N GLU A 38 -4.24 -1.49 -25.83
CA GLU A 38 -3.64 -0.34 -26.50
C GLU A 38 -2.64 0.43 -25.61
N GLU A 39 -2.59 0.21 -24.29
CA GLU A 39 -1.53 0.79 -23.42
C GLU A 39 -0.29 -0.13 -23.27
N TYR A 40 -0.08 -1.09 -24.16
CA TYR A 40 1.21 -1.83 -24.24
C TYR A 40 1.93 -1.64 -25.59
N GLY A 41 1.28 -1.02 -26.58
CA GLY A 41 1.82 -0.77 -27.92
C GLY A 41 2.73 0.48 -28.04
N GLU A 42 2.72 1.37 -27.05
CA GLU A 42 3.55 2.59 -27.05
C GLU A 42 4.89 2.43 -26.30
N ILE A 43 5.16 1.23 -25.80
CA ILE A 43 6.33 0.94 -24.95
C ILE A 43 7.64 0.97 -25.77
N GLU A 44 7.62 0.86 -27.10
CA GLU A 44 8.86 0.76 -27.90
C GLU A 44 9.39 2.11 -28.45
N LYS A 45 8.58 3.19 -28.49
CA LYS A 45 9.01 4.46 -29.13
C LYS A 45 9.43 5.60 -28.19
N VAL A 46 9.14 5.52 -26.88
CA VAL A 46 9.49 6.59 -25.92
C VAL A 46 10.89 6.42 -25.30
N PHE A 47 11.58 5.30 -25.56
CA PHE A 47 12.99 5.13 -25.15
C PHE A 47 13.99 6.08 -25.88
N SER A 48 13.49 6.95 -26.77
CA SER A 48 14.27 7.85 -27.63
C SER A 48 14.62 9.22 -27.01
N ASP A 49 14.03 9.66 -25.89
CA ASP A 49 14.39 10.95 -25.27
C ASP A 49 15.36 10.78 -24.09
N ARG A 50 16.47 10.08 -24.37
CA ARG A 50 17.67 10.04 -23.52
C ARG A 50 18.30 11.43 -23.43
N GLY A 51 18.13 12.12 -22.31
CA GLY A 51 19.11 13.16 -21.95
C GLY A 51 18.80 14.11 -20.81
N ARG A 52 17.58 14.17 -20.27
CA ARG A 52 17.19 15.30 -19.39
C ARG A 52 16.36 14.95 -18.16
N GLU A 53 16.52 13.76 -17.57
CA GLU A 53 15.51 13.23 -16.63
C GLU A 53 16.07 12.43 -15.44
N GLY A 54 16.89 13.08 -14.60
CA GLY A 54 17.36 12.45 -13.36
C GLY A 54 16.24 12.26 -12.33
N LEU A 55 15.57 13.37 -11.96
CA LEU A 55 14.56 13.41 -10.89
C LEU A 55 13.13 13.51 -11.41
N THR A 56 12.91 14.21 -12.53
CA THR A 56 11.59 14.33 -13.18
C THR A 56 11.12 13.00 -13.77
N GLY A 57 12.01 12.25 -14.42
CA GLY A 57 11.69 10.90 -14.92
C GLY A 57 11.46 9.87 -13.81
N LEU A 58 12.01 10.09 -12.60
CA LEU A 58 11.71 9.25 -11.43
C LEU A 58 10.28 9.50 -10.90
N MET A 59 9.76 10.72 -11.04
CA MET A 59 8.40 11.05 -10.62
C MET A 59 7.33 10.55 -11.60
N MET A 60 7.68 10.39 -12.89
CA MET A 60 6.76 9.91 -13.92
C MET A 60 6.61 8.38 -13.90
N ASP A 61 7.71 7.63 -13.80
CA ASP A 61 7.67 6.18 -13.57
C ASP A 61 8.78 5.75 -12.57
N PRO A 62 8.44 5.65 -11.27
CA PRO A 62 9.43 5.32 -10.24
C PRO A 62 9.83 3.83 -10.23
N TRP A 63 9.00 2.93 -10.77
CA TRP A 63 9.12 1.49 -10.45
C TRP A 63 10.37 0.81 -11.00
N PRO A 64 10.74 0.96 -12.29
CA PRO A 64 11.92 0.27 -12.83
C PRO A 64 13.21 0.68 -12.12
N ARG A 65 13.35 1.97 -11.83
CA ARG A 65 14.54 2.53 -11.16
C ARG A 65 14.62 2.08 -9.70
N VAL A 66 13.50 2.07 -9.00
CA VAL A 66 13.43 1.65 -7.59
C VAL A 66 13.73 0.16 -7.46
N VAL A 67 13.07 -0.67 -8.26
CA VAL A 67 13.28 -2.13 -8.23
C VAL A 67 14.74 -2.44 -8.55
N PHE A 68 15.34 -1.74 -9.52
CA PHE A 68 16.76 -1.86 -9.81
C PHE A 68 17.66 -1.52 -8.60
N ILE A 69 17.42 -0.39 -7.93
CA ILE A 69 18.20 0.01 -6.74
C ILE A 69 18.01 -1.00 -5.60
N LEU A 70 16.79 -1.44 -5.32
CA LEU A 70 16.51 -2.44 -4.29
C LEU A 70 17.19 -3.78 -4.62
N THR A 71 17.18 -4.19 -5.89
CA THR A 71 17.86 -5.41 -6.34
C THR A 71 19.38 -5.31 -6.15
N LEU A 72 19.98 -4.16 -6.47
CA LEU A 72 21.40 -3.91 -6.23
C LEU A 72 21.73 -3.95 -4.74
N ILE A 73 20.87 -3.39 -3.88
CA ILE A 73 21.02 -3.48 -2.43
C ILE A 73 20.94 -4.93 -1.98
N GLY A 74 19.98 -5.71 -2.47
CA GLY A 74 19.82 -7.13 -2.14
C GLY A 74 21.03 -7.97 -2.55
N LEU A 75 21.54 -7.76 -3.77
CA LEU A 75 22.79 -8.39 -4.22
C LEU A 75 23.97 -7.96 -3.34
N GLY A 76 24.08 -6.67 -3.02
CA GLY A 76 25.12 -6.15 -2.13
C GLY A 76 25.08 -6.84 -0.76
N VAL A 77 23.91 -7.00 -0.16
CA VAL A 77 23.73 -7.70 1.12
C VAL A 77 24.21 -9.15 1.03
N VAL A 78 23.83 -9.88 -0.03
CA VAL A 78 24.23 -11.28 -0.20
C VAL A 78 25.74 -11.42 -0.45
N PHE A 79 26.32 -10.58 -1.31
CA PHE A 79 27.73 -10.66 -1.68
C PHE A 79 28.69 -10.15 -0.59
N LEU A 80 28.29 -9.12 0.17
CA LEU A 80 29.14 -8.53 1.20
C LEU A 80 29.08 -9.27 2.54
N THR A 81 28.04 -10.09 2.77
CA THR A 81 27.92 -10.84 4.02
C THR A 81 28.85 -12.05 4.02
N PRO A 82 29.82 -12.15 4.96
CA PRO A 82 30.67 -13.33 5.09
C PRO A 82 29.86 -14.61 5.38
N PRO A 83 30.27 -15.77 4.85
CA PRO A 83 29.54 -17.03 5.03
C PRO A 83 29.27 -17.41 6.50
N ALA A 84 30.20 -17.08 7.40
CA ALA A 84 30.08 -17.35 8.83
C ALA A 84 28.93 -16.57 9.51
N ILE A 85 28.70 -15.33 9.08
CA ILE A 85 27.58 -14.51 9.59
C ILE A 85 26.28 -14.98 8.94
N TRP A 86 26.32 -15.24 7.63
CA TRP A 86 25.16 -15.69 6.88
C TRP A 86 24.55 -16.98 7.44
N SER A 87 25.35 -17.99 7.78
CA SER A 87 24.84 -19.27 8.27
C SER A 87 24.08 -19.17 9.59
N VAL A 88 24.38 -18.16 10.42
CA VAL A 88 23.76 -17.98 11.74
C VAL A 88 22.59 -17.00 11.67
N TRP A 89 22.71 -15.94 10.87
CA TRP A 89 21.82 -14.78 10.90
C TRP A 89 21.04 -14.55 9.60
N ASN A 90 21.06 -15.50 8.66
CA ASN A 90 20.36 -15.40 7.36
C ASN A 90 18.93 -14.85 7.46
N TYR A 91 18.10 -15.37 8.37
CA TYR A 91 16.71 -14.92 8.52
C TYR A 91 16.59 -13.48 9.00
N PHE A 92 17.48 -13.03 9.90
CA PHE A 92 17.52 -11.63 10.33
C PHE A 92 17.97 -10.70 9.21
N ILE A 93 18.99 -11.12 8.45
CA ILE A 93 19.49 -10.35 7.30
C ILE A 93 18.39 -10.21 6.25
N LEU A 94 17.71 -11.31 5.92
CA LEU A 94 16.59 -11.31 4.98
C LEU A 94 15.42 -10.46 5.48
N GLY A 95 15.03 -10.60 6.74
CA GLY A 95 13.96 -9.79 7.32
C GLY A 95 14.27 -8.29 7.31
N ASN A 96 15.52 -7.91 7.60
CA ASN A 96 15.96 -6.54 7.52
C ASN A 96 16.02 -6.02 6.07
N TYR A 97 16.37 -6.87 5.11
CA TYR A 97 16.25 -6.53 3.70
C TYR A 97 14.80 -6.28 3.29
N PHE A 98 13.85 -7.12 3.71
CA PHE A 98 12.42 -6.88 3.49
C PHE A 98 11.95 -5.57 4.11
N LEU A 99 12.41 -5.23 5.32
CA LEU A 99 12.12 -3.95 5.94
C LEU A 99 12.61 -2.79 5.05
N ILE A 100 13.85 -2.84 4.54
CA ILE A 100 14.41 -1.82 3.64
C ILE A 100 13.58 -1.70 2.35
N VAL A 101 13.15 -2.82 1.78
CA VAL A 101 12.28 -2.86 0.59
C VAL A 101 10.97 -2.15 0.88
N PHE A 102 10.28 -2.50 1.98
CA PHE A 102 9.01 -1.85 2.34
C PHE A 102 9.18 -0.37 2.64
N VAL A 103 10.30 0.03 3.28
CA VAL A 103 10.66 1.43 3.51
C VAL A 103 10.80 2.17 2.18
N GLY A 104 11.50 1.59 1.20
CA GLY A 104 11.64 2.17 -0.13
C GLY A 104 10.31 2.37 -0.83
N VAL A 105 9.46 1.34 -0.86
CA VAL A 105 8.11 1.40 -1.46
C VAL A 105 7.26 2.47 -0.77
N ALA A 106 7.31 2.55 0.56
CA ALA A 106 6.54 3.53 1.32
C ALA A 106 6.98 4.97 1.05
N ILE A 107 8.29 5.21 0.86
CA ILE A 107 8.80 6.53 0.48
C ILE A 107 8.22 6.93 -0.89
N ILE A 108 8.20 6.03 -1.86
CA ILE A 108 7.66 6.32 -3.20
C ILE A 108 6.17 6.62 -3.13
N PHE A 109 5.39 5.79 -2.43
CA PHE A 109 3.97 6.04 -2.23
C PHE A 109 3.71 7.37 -1.54
N SER A 110 4.54 7.73 -0.57
CA SER A 110 4.48 9.01 0.12
C SER A 110 4.76 10.18 -0.84
N LEU A 111 5.75 10.05 -1.72
CA LEU A 111 6.07 11.07 -2.74
C LEU A 111 4.97 11.20 -3.79
N VAL A 112 4.35 10.10 -4.22
CA VAL A 112 3.22 10.09 -5.14
C VAL A 112 1.98 10.74 -4.51
N VAL A 113 1.68 10.43 -3.25
CA VAL A 113 0.61 11.12 -2.49
C VAL A 113 0.91 12.61 -2.39
N TRP A 114 2.17 12.96 -2.13
CA TRP A 114 2.58 14.34 -1.99
C TRP A 114 2.43 15.13 -3.29
N SER A 115 2.79 14.54 -4.44
CA SER A 115 2.66 15.18 -5.75
C SER A 115 1.19 15.29 -6.20
N LYS A 116 0.35 14.29 -5.91
CA LYS A 116 -1.07 14.29 -6.30
C LYS A 116 -1.96 15.20 -5.43
N ALA A 117 -1.64 15.38 -4.15
CA ALA A 117 -2.52 16.10 -3.20
C ALA A 117 -2.59 17.63 -3.41
N GLY A 118 -1.77 18.23 -4.28
CA GLY A 118 -1.86 19.65 -4.63
C GLY A 118 -1.79 20.60 -3.43
N SER A 119 -2.84 21.39 -3.19
CA SER A 119 -2.96 22.34 -2.06
C SER A 119 -3.80 21.83 -0.89
N GLN A 120 -4.30 20.58 -0.95
CA GLN A 120 -5.15 20.05 0.12
C GLN A 120 -4.32 19.75 1.38
N ARG A 121 -4.97 19.82 2.56
CA ARG A 121 -4.33 19.47 3.84
C ARG A 121 -3.73 18.06 3.86
N LEU A 122 -4.30 17.13 3.07
CA LEU A 122 -3.78 15.76 2.90
C LEU A 122 -2.37 15.69 2.30
N ARG A 123 -1.87 16.78 1.71
CA ARG A 123 -0.49 16.87 1.20
C ARG A 123 0.56 16.57 2.28
N TRP A 124 0.30 16.90 3.54
CA TRP A 124 1.23 16.66 4.64
C TRP A 124 1.31 15.19 5.06
N ALA A 125 0.35 14.35 4.66
CA ALA A 125 0.40 12.92 4.95
C ALA A 125 1.63 12.25 4.32
N GLY A 126 2.03 12.66 3.11
CA GLY A 126 3.21 12.11 2.43
C GLY A 126 4.51 12.36 3.20
N PRO A 127 4.95 13.63 3.38
CA PRO A 127 6.21 13.94 4.07
C PRO A 127 6.28 13.40 5.50
N THR A 128 5.16 13.45 6.25
CA THR A 128 5.12 12.91 7.62
C THR A 128 5.35 11.40 7.61
N ASN A 129 4.76 10.70 6.65
CA ASN A 129 4.95 9.26 6.51
C ASN A 129 6.38 8.89 6.11
N VAL A 130 7.03 9.66 5.24
CA VAL A 130 8.46 9.48 4.92
C VAL A 130 9.31 9.49 6.19
N ILE A 131 9.07 10.46 7.08
CA ILE A 131 9.84 10.58 8.33
C ILE A 131 9.61 9.34 9.21
N VAL A 132 8.34 8.93 9.40
CA VAL A 132 7.99 7.77 10.22
C VAL A 132 8.67 6.50 9.69
N VAL A 133 8.57 6.26 8.39
CA VAL A 133 9.09 5.04 7.79
C VAL A 133 10.62 5.03 7.75
N LEU A 134 11.27 6.18 7.54
CA LEU A 134 12.73 6.29 7.68
C LEU A 134 13.19 6.00 9.11
N LEU A 135 12.48 6.49 10.13
CA LEU A 135 12.78 6.16 11.52
C LEU A 135 12.60 4.66 11.80
N CYS A 136 11.52 4.06 11.31
CA CYS A 136 11.31 2.62 11.43
C CYS A 136 12.42 1.81 10.75
N GLY A 137 12.83 2.20 9.54
CA GLY A 137 13.95 1.58 8.82
C GLY A 137 15.27 1.73 9.58
N ALA A 138 15.58 2.92 10.06
CA ALA A 138 16.81 3.18 10.81
C ALA A 138 16.85 2.42 12.14
N ILE A 139 15.75 2.42 12.91
CA ILE A 139 15.69 1.69 14.18
C ILE A 139 15.76 0.18 13.93
N GLY A 140 15.06 -0.34 12.92
CA GLY A 140 15.05 -1.78 12.64
C GLY A 140 16.39 -2.30 12.14
N THR A 141 17.07 -1.52 11.30
CA THR A 141 18.43 -1.86 10.83
C THR A 141 19.44 -1.81 11.97
N LEU A 142 19.38 -0.80 12.84
CA LEU A 142 20.27 -0.68 14.00
C LEU A 142 20.00 -1.77 15.04
N ASP A 143 18.74 -2.09 15.33
CA ASP A 143 18.37 -3.18 16.25
C ASP A 143 18.87 -4.51 15.72
N THR A 144 18.62 -4.80 14.44
CA THR A 144 19.13 -6.00 13.75
C THR A 144 20.65 -6.10 13.84
N ALA A 145 21.37 -5.00 13.58
CA ALA A 145 22.83 -4.97 13.69
C ALA A 145 23.30 -5.19 15.13
N SER A 146 22.61 -4.61 16.12
CA SER A 146 22.90 -4.81 17.55
C SER A 146 22.76 -6.27 17.94
N TRP A 147 21.70 -6.95 17.49
CA TRP A 147 21.50 -8.38 17.72
C TRP A 147 22.63 -9.22 17.14
N MET A 148 23.10 -8.91 15.93
CA MET A 148 24.18 -9.66 15.29
C MET A 148 25.55 -9.46 15.96
N VAL A 149 25.83 -8.25 16.46
CA VAL A 149 27.16 -7.92 17.02
C VAL A 149 27.25 -8.22 18.51
N TYR A 150 26.22 -7.85 19.28
CA TYR A 150 26.23 -7.91 20.74
C TYR A 150 25.34 -9.02 21.30
N GLY A 151 24.52 -9.68 20.47
CA GLY A 151 23.55 -10.69 20.93
C GLY A 151 22.39 -10.10 21.73
N ALA A 152 22.19 -8.77 21.67
CA ALA A 152 21.16 -8.07 22.42
C ALA A 152 20.57 -6.92 21.59
N GLY A 153 19.29 -6.63 21.86
CA GLY A 153 18.56 -5.53 21.23
C GLY A 153 19.03 -4.14 21.70
N LEU A 154 18.60 -3.12 20.96
CA LEU A 154 19.02 -1.73 21.19
C LEU A 154 18.33 -1.11 22.42
N LEU A 155 17.15 -1.62 22.79
CA LEU A 155 16.37 -1.16 23.93
C LEU A 155 16.56 -2.11 25.13
N ALA A 156 17.06 -1.56 26.23
CA ALA A 156 17.20 -2.30 27.48
C ALA A 156 15.81 -2.75 28.00
N GLY A 157 15.68 -4.03 28.32
CA GLY A 157 14.44 -4.62 28.84
C GLY A 157 13.53 -5.26 27.80
N ILE A 158 13.87 -5.19 26.51
CA ILE A 158 13.19 -5.94 25.45
C ILE A 158 14.10 -7.09 25.01
N GLU A 159 13.67 -8.32 25.27
CA GLU A 159 14.42 -9.54 24.91
C GLU A 159 14.10 -10.05 23.50
N THR A 160 13.19 -9.39 22.79
CA THR A 160 12.77 -9.77 21.45
C THR A 160 13.23 -8.75 20.40
N PRO A 161 13.55 -9.21 19.18
CA PRO A 161 13.90 -8.32 18.08
C PRO A 161 12.70 -7.45 17.68
N LEU A 162 12.95 -6.16 17.44
CA LEU A 162 11.89 -5.21 17.04
C LEU A 162 11.50 -5.34 15.57
N LEU A 163 12.25 -6.13 14.80
CA LEU A 163 12.14 -6.25 13.35
C LEU A 163 10.71 -6.54 12.87
N SER A 164 10.03 -7.53 13.48
CA SER A 164 8.67 -7.91 13.08
C SER A 164 7.65 -6.80 13.34
N LEU A 165 7.75 -6.14 14.50
CA LEU A 165 6.90 -5.02 14.88
C LEU A 165 7.10 -3.84 13.93
N LEU A 166 8.35 -3.52 13.57
CA LEU A 166 8.66 -2.44 12.65
C LEU A 166 8.17 -2.72 11.24
N ILE A 167 8.32 -3.95 10.75
CA ILE A 167 7.74 -4.38 9.46
C ILE A 167 6.21 -4.18 9.49
N MET A 168 5.55 -4.60 10.56
CA MET A 168 4.10 -4.43 10.70
C MET A 168 3.68 -2.95 10.64
N ILE A 169 4.40 -2.06 11.35
CA ILE A 169 4.14 -0.61 11.30
C ILE A 169 4.28 -0.06 9.88
N VAL A 170 5.34 -0.46 9.16
CA VAL A 170 5.55 -0.01 7.77
C VAL A 170 4.46 -0.53 6.83
N ILE A 171 4.00 -1.77 7.02
CA ILE A 171 2.87 -2.32 6.24
C ILE A 171 1.58 -1.52 6.51
N PHE A 172 1.27 -1.21 7.77
CA PHE A 172 0.10 -0.39 8.10
C PHE A 172 0.21 1.02 7.51
N SER A 173 1.40 1.61 7.54
CA SER A 173 1.70 2.88 6.88
C SER A 173 1.43 2.82 5.37
N LEU A 174 1.94 1.79 4.69
CA LEU A 174 1.69 1.54 3.26
C LEU A 174 0.19 1.41 2.96
N TYR A 175 -0.52 0.62 3.76
CA TYR A 175 -1.97 0.43 3.61
C TYR A 175 -2.73 1.74 3.78
N SER A 176 -2.37 2.55 4.78
CA SER A 176 -3.00 3.86 5.00
C SER A 176 -2.78 4.81 3.82
N LEU A 177 -1.57 4.83 3.24
CA LEU A 177 -1.27 5.64 2.05
C LEU A 177 -2.04 5.15 0.83
N TRP A 178 -2.16 3.85 0.66
CA TRP A 178 -2.93 3.26 -0.43
C TRP A 178 -4.41 3.66 -0.37
N LEU A 179 -5.01 3.62 0.83
CA LEU A 179 -6.38 4.12 1.02
C LEU A 179 -6.51 5.61 0.71
N VAL A 180 -5.53 6.43 1.13
CA VAL A 180 -5.50 7.86 0.81
C VAL A 180 -5.42 8.09 -0.71
N GLN A 181 -4.54 7.36 -1.41
CA GLN A 181 -4.44 7.43 -2.88
C GLN A 181 -5.77 7.07 -3.56
N ARG A 182 -6.46 6.03 -3.08
CA ARG A 182 -7.75 5.60 -3.62
C ARG A 182 -8.85 6.65 -3.40
N SER A 183 -8.76 7.44 -2.34
CA SER A 183 -9.75 8.49 -2.05
C SER A 183 -9.71 9.63 -3.09
N PHE A 184 -8.53 9.98 -3.60
CA PHE A 184 -8.39 11.00 -4.66
C PHE A 184 -8.99 10.56 -6.01
N GLY A 185 -9.03 9.26 -6.30
CA GLY A 185 -9.61 8.74 -7.55
C GLY A 185 -11.15 8.74 -7.60
N LYS A 186 -11.83 8.96 -6.47
CA LYS A 186 -13.30 8.97 -6.40
C LYS A 186 -13.93 10.34 -6.65
N GLU A 187 -13.18 11.44 -6.51
CA GLU A 187 -13.68 12.80 -6.74
C GLU A 187 -13.80 13.20 -8.22
N GLN A 188 -13.46 12.29 -9.16
CA GLN A 188 -13.50 12.56 -10.61
C GLN A 188 -14.62 11.84 -11.37
N ARG A 189 -15.61 11.27 -10.67
CA ARG A 189 -16.89 10.83 -11.27
C ARG A 189 -18.03 11.62 -10.63
#